data_AF-A0AAJ1R4F4-F1
#
_entry.id   AF-A0AAJ1R4F4-F1
#
_cell.length_a   1.000
_cell.length_b   1.000
_cell.length_c   1.000
_cell.angle_alpha   90.00
_cell.angle_beta   90.00
_cell.angle_gamma   90.00
#
_symmetry.space_group_name_H-M   'P 1'
#
loop_
_entity.id
_entity.type
_entity.pdbx_description
1 polymer ?
#
loop_
_entity_poly.entity_id
_entity_poly.type
_entity_poly.pdbx_seq_one_letter_code
_entity_poly.pdbx_strand_id
1 'polypeptide(L)'
;MKTFLIVFFLLLLNNAKSQTYYQLYYNLELQAQVTANQAARVASEKLYQNSYEKQRKAYDDIKEKAVQVVVIKNHIYNQLRNVNSALKQGKQLEAIYYDFTKLIGNMEKMLELSAQKPQYAVLIMNYYSKLYLHAMNSYENISESVLNEENDFLMDSYDRQKILSKIQHEIKIMNGWTVHIINYLRNAEKKPYFRHIGVFNSWYIRDKGLIQNIINNYNQNLNGW
;
A
#
# COMPACT_ATOMS: atom_id res chain seq x y z
N MET A 1 69.30 53.51 15.06
CA MET A 1 68.55 52.37 14.47
C MET A 1 67.70 51.62 15.50
N LYS A 2 68.23 51.21 16.67
CA LYS A 2 67.47 50.46 17.68
C LYS A 2 66.22 51.19 18.22
N THR A 3 66.31 52.49 18.47
CA THR A 3 65.19 53.33 18.94
C THR A 3 64.07 53.49 17.91
N PHE A 4 64.41 53.57 16.62
CA PHE A 4 63.42 53.67 15.54
C PHE A 4 62.63 52.37 15.36
N LEU A 5 63.29 51.23 15.54
CA LEU A 5 62.66 49.90 15.53
C LEU A 5 61.66 49.72 16.67
N ILE A 6 61.97 50.24 17.87
CA ILE A 6 61.08 50.17 19.04
C ILE A 6 59.83 51.03 18.83
N VAL A 7 59.99 52.24 18.28
CA VAL A 7 58.85 53.13 17.97
C VAL A 7 57.97 52.54 16.87
N PHE A 8 58.56 51.95 15.84
CA PHE A 8 57.82 51.25 14.78
C PHE A 8 57.04 50.05 15.34
N PHE A 9 57.63 49.28 16.26
CA PHE A 9 56.96 48.16 16.91
C PHE A 9 55.80 48.62 17.82
N LEU A 10 55.96 49.74 18.53
CA LEU A 10 54.90 50.34 19.34
C LEU A 10 53.73 50.89 18.49
N LEU A 11 54.01 51.42 17.30
CA LEU A 11 52.97 51.86 16.35
C LEU A 11 52.18 50.70 15.75
N LEU A 12 52.81 49.54 15.54
CA LEU A 12 52.14 48.32 15.10
C LEU A 12 51.21 47.73 16.18
N LEU A 13 51.58 47.85 17.47
CA LEU A 13 50.76 47.37 18.59
C LEU A 13 49.47 48.20 18.81
N ASN A 14 49.47 49.49 18.46
CA ASN A 14 48.28 50.34 18.56
C ASN A 14 47.18 49.97 17.53
N ASN A 15 47.53 49.34 16.41
CA ASN A 15 46.57 48.88 15.41
C ASN A 15 45.98 47.49 15.74
N ALA A 16 46.43 46.83 16.82
CA ALA A 16 45.97 45.49 17.20
C ALA A 16 44.65 45.48 18.02
N LYS A 17 44.01 46.64 18.24
CA LYS A 17 42.75 46.74 19.02
C LYS A 17 41.46 46.66 18.20
N SER A 18 41.52 46.35 16.91
CA SER A 18 40.31 46.03 16.13
C SER A 18 39.90 44.57 16.33
N GLN A 19 39.57 44.20 17.56
CA GLN A 19 38.80 42.99 17.82
C GLN A 19 37.33 43.43 17.87
N THR A 20 36.62 43.21 16.76
CA THR A 20 35.15 43.31 16.73
C THR A 20 34.59 42.34 17.77
N TYR A 21 34.13 42.89 18.90
CA TYR A 21 33.34 42.13 19.87
C TYR A 21 32.04 41.73 19.17
N TYR A 22 31.94 40.47 18.74
CA TYR A 22 30.66 39.90 18.35
C TYR A 22 29.83 39.75 19.62
N GLN A 23 28.86 40.64 19.82
CA GLN A 23 27.90 40.49 20.91
C GLN A 23 26.92 39.39 20.50
N LEU A 24 27.08 38.19 21.08
CA LEU A 24 26.13 37.10 20.91
C LEU A 24 24.79 37.50 21.55
N TYR A 25 23.85 37.94 20.71
CA TYR A 25 22.48 38.21 21.15
C TYR A 25 21.73 36.88 21.30
N TYR A 26 21.40 36.53 22.54
CA TYR A 26 20.67 35.31 22.87
C TYR A 26 19.17 35.63 22.99
N ASN A 27 18.38 35.23 21.99
CA ASN A 27 16.94 35.39 22.01
C ASN A 27 16.28 34.11 22.56
N LEU A 28 15.85 34.16 23.82
CA LEU A 28 15.21 33.05 24.52
C LEU A 28 13.89 32.62 23.85
N GLU A 29 13.11 33.56 23.30
CA GLU A 29 11.85 33.24 22.62
C GLU A 29 12.10 32.47 21.32
N LEU A 30 13.06 32.93 20.52
CA LEU A 30 13.45 32.25 19.28
C LEU A 30 14.01 30.86 19.59
N GLN A 31 14.82 30.71 20.64
CA GLN A 31 15.33 29.41 21.05
C GLN A 31 14.20 28.47 21.51
N ALA A 32 13.22 28.98 22.28
CA ALA A 32 12.06 28.20 22.70
C ALA A 32 11.24 27.73 21.47
N GLN A 33 11.02 28.61 20.49
CA GLN A 33 10.32 28.27 19.24
C GLN A 33 11.08 27.23 18.40
N VAL A 34 12.39 27.42 18.22
CA VAL A 34 13.23 26.45 17.49
C VAL A 34 13.23 25.10 18.19
N THR A 35 13.30 25.08 19.52
CA THR A 35 13.25 23.84 20.33
C THR A 35 11.90 23.15 20.20
N ALA A 36 10.79 23.89 20.27
CA ALA A 36 9.45 23.35 20.10
C ALA A 36 9.25 22.77 18.69
N ASN A 37 9.71 23.47 17.65
CA ASN A 37 9.67 22.98 16.27
C ASN A 37 10.53 21.73 16.07
N GLN A 38 11.72 21.71 16.66
CA GLN A 38 12.62 20.54 16.62
C GLN A 38 11.95 19.35 17.32
N ALA A 39 11.33 19.55 18.47
CA ALA A 39 10.61 18.50 19.20
C ALA A 39 9.43 17.94 18.38
N ALA A 40 8.63 18.81 17.76
CA ALA A 40 7.54 18.40 16.88
C ALA A 40 8.04 17.61 15.65
N ARG A 41 9.18 18.03 15.07
CA ARG A 41 9.83 17.31 13.96
C ARG A 41 10.30 15.92 14.39
N VAL A 42 11.02 15.80 15.50
CA VAL A 42 11.52 14.51 16.02
C VAL A 42 10.36 13.57 16.36
N ALA A 43 9.29 14.09 16.95
CA ALA A 43 8.08 13.32 17.22
C ALA A 43 7.44 12.81 15.90
N SER A 44 7.35 13.68 14.89
CA SER A 44 6.83 13.32 13.57
C SER A 44 7.71 12.29 12.86
N GLU A 45 9.03 12.45 12.88
CA GLU A 45 10.00 11.48 12.35
C GLU A 45 9.80 10.10 12.99
N LYS A 46 9.66 10.03 14.32
CA LYS A 46 9.38 8.77 15.02
C LYS A 46 8.06 8.14 14.59
N LEU A 47 7.01 8.94 14.38
CA LEU A 47 5.73 8.45 13.86
C LEU A 47 5.86 7.90 12.44
N TYR A 48 6.61 8.59 11.57
CA TYR A 48 6.89 8.12 10.22
C TYR A 48 7.67 6.80 10.21
N GLN A 49 8.73 6.69 11.02
CA GLN A 49 9.50 5.46 11.15
C GLN A 49 8.62 4.28 11.59
N ASN A 50 7.80 4.48 12.64
CA ASN A 50 6.85 3.46 13.08
C ASN A 50 5.86 3.06 11.97
N SER A 51 5.41 4.01 11.14
CA SER A 51 4.52 3.72 10.02
C SER A 51 5.21 2.89 8.93
N TYR A 52 6.45 3.22 8.58
CA TYR A 52 7.24 2.46 7.62
C TYR A 52 7.56 1.05 8.12
N GLU A 53 7.86 0.89 9.40
CA GLU A 53 8.06 -0.43 10.00
C GLU A 53 6.79 -1.30 9.94
N LYS A 54 5.61 -0.71 10.22
CA LYS A 54 4.33 -1.43 10.09
C LYS A 54 4.07 -1.86 8.64
N GLN A 55 4.34 -0.99 7.68
CA GLN A 55 4.22 -1.31 6.26
C GLN A 55 5.15 -2.46 5.87
N ARG A 56 6.42 -2.40 6.28
CA ARG A 56 7.40 -3.46 6.03
C ARG A 56 6.94 -4.81 6.59
N LYS A 57 6.56 -4.86 7.87
CA LYS A 57 6.08 -6.10 8.51
C LYS A 57 4.92 -6.72 7.76
N ALA A 58 4.01 -5.91 7.25
CA ALA A 58 2.87 -6.41 6.51
C ALA A 58 3.22 -6.84 5.08
N TYR A 59 4.21 -6.21 4.44
CA TYR A 59 4.79 -6.75 3.20
C TYR A 59 5.42 -8.12 3.42
N ASP A 60 6.13 -8.30 4.54
CA ASP A 60 6.74 -9.58 4.91
C ASP A 60 5.66 -10.66 5.14
N ASP A 61 4.60 -10.35 5.89
CA ASP A 61 3.43 -11.23 6.10
C ASP A 61 2.72 -11.58 4.79
N ILE A 62 2.54 -10.61 3.89
CA ILE A 62 1.97 -10.83 2.57
C ILE A 62 2.85 -11.76 1.73
N LYS A 63 4.19 -11.59 1.79
CA LYS A 63 5.11 -12.45 1.05
C LYS A 63 5.05 -13.89 1.54
N GLU A 64 4.94 -14.09 2.85
CA GLU A 64 4.73 -15.43 3.43
C GLU A 64 3.42 -16.05 2.93
N LYS A 65 2.32 -15.29 3.00
CA LYS A 65 1.02 -15.68 2.46
C LYS A 65 1.07 -16.01 0.96
N ALA A 66 1.82 -15.23 0.18
CA ALA A 66 2.00 -15.49 -1.25
C ALA A 66 2.61 -16.87 -1.51
N VAL A 67 3.64 -17.24 -0.73
CA VAL A 67 4.27 -18.57 -0.81
C VAL A 67 3.24 -19.67 -0.50
N GLN A 68 2.40 -19.49 0.52
CA GLN A 68 1.37 -20.47 0.87
C GLN A 68 0.33 -20.63 -0.27
N VAL A 69 -0.07 -19.57 -0.95
CA VAL A 69 -0.99 -19.67 -2.10
C VAL A 69 -0.33 -20.37 -3.31
N VAL A 70 0.97 -20.22 -3.51
CA VAL A 70 1.69 -21.00 -4.54
C VAL A 70 1.68 -22.50 -4.19
N VAL A 71 1.79 -22.86 -2.91
CA VAL A 71 1.66 -24.25 -2.46
C VAL A 71 0.27 -24.81 -2.77
N ILE A 72 -0.80 -24.05 -2.49
CA ILE A 72 -2.18 -24.39 -2.86
C ILE A 72 -2.29 -24.74 -4.35
N LYS A 73 -1.77 -23.87 -5.22
CA LYS A 73 -1.79 -24.09 -6.68
C LYS A 73 -1.14 -25.41 -7.06
N ASN A 74 0.05 -25.68 -6.52
CA ASN A 74 0.78 -26.92 -6.80
C ASN A 74 0.05 -28.14 -6.25
N HIS A 75 -0.64 -28.01 -5.12
CA HIS A 75 -1.46 -29.09 -4.59
C HIS A 75 -2.65 -29.39 -5.49
N ILE A 76 -3.40 -28.37 -5.95
CA ILE A 76 -4.49 -28.56 -6.92
C ILE A 76 -3.98 -29.24 -8.21
N TYR A 77 -2.80 -28.86 -8.69
CA TYR A 77 -2.14 -29.51 -9.83
C TYR A 77 -1.84 -31.00 -9.58
N ASN A 78 -1.32 -31.34 -8.40
CA ASN A 78 -1.08 -32.74 -8.05
C ASN A 78 -2.37 -33.54 -7.94
N GLN A 79 -3.44 -32.94 -7.42
CA GLN A 79 -4.76 -33.57 -7.35
C GLN A 79 -5.32 -33.87 -8.75
N LEU A 80 -5.17 -32.93 -9.68
CA LEU A 80 -5.54 -33.15 -11.09
C LEU A 80 -4.85 -34.37 -11.72
N ARG A 81 -3.63 -34.69 -11.29
CA ARG A 81 -2.86 -35.84 -11.79
C ARG A 81 -3.30 -37.17 -11.18
N ASN A 82 -3.89 -37.16 -9.98
CA ASN A 82 -4.22 -38.38 -9.22
C ASN A 82 -5.68 -38.83 -9.35
N VAL A 83 -6.59 -37.96 -9.81
CA VAL A 83 -8.01 -38.31 -10.02
C VAL A 83 -8.14 -39.18 -11.28
N ASN A 84 -8.40 -40.49 -11.12
CA ASN A 84 -8.35 -41.46 -12.21
C ASN A 84 -9.69 -41.80 -12.89
N SER A 85 -10.87 -41.31 -12.46
CA SER A 85 -12.12 -41.71 -13.13
C SER A 85 -13.32 -40.78 -12.90
N ALA A 86 -13.33 -39.60 -13.54
CA ALA A 86 -14.55 -38.91 -13.96
C ALA A 86 -14.19 -37.77 -14.91
N LEU A 87 -14.22 -38.03 -16.22
CA LEU A 87 -13.87 -37.08 -17.29
C LEU A 87 -14.49 -35.67 -17.13
N LYS A 88 -15.66 -35.56 -16.50
CA LYS A 88 -16.37 -34.28 -16.29
C LYS A 88 -15.83 -33.48 -15.10
N GLN A 89 -15.47 -34.13 -14.00
CA GLN A 89 -14.94 -33.46 -12.80
C GLN A 89 -13.48 -33.02 -13.01
N GLY A 90 -12.68 -33.83 -13.71
CA GLY A 90 -11.31 -33.46 -14.09
C GLY A 90 -11.25 -32.17 -14.93
N LYS A 91 -12.15 -32.02 -15.90
CA LYS A 91 -12.22 -30.82 -16.76
C LYS A 91 -12.61 -29.56 -15.97
N GLN A 92 -13.49 -29.69 -14.98
CA GLN A 92 -13.87 -28.58 -14.10
C GLN A 92 -12.71 -28.21 -13.16
N LEU A 93 -12.00 -29.19 -12.62
CA LEU A 93 -10.83 -28.96 -11.78
C LEU A 93 -9.67 -28.32 -12.58
N GLU A 94 -9.52 -28.67 -13.86
CA GLU A 94 -8.55 -28.04 -14.77
C GLU A 94 -8.89 -26.55 -14.95
N ALA A 95 -10.17 -26.23 -15.15
CA ALA A 95 -10.63 -24.86 -15.25
C ALA A 95 -10.40 -24.08 -13.94
N ILE A 96 -10.65 -24.70 -12.78
CA ILE A 96 -10.34 -24.13 -11.46
C ILE A 96 -8.83 -23.85 -11.33
N TYR A 97 -7.98 -24.81 -11.68
CA TYR A 97 -6.52 -24.64 -11.63
C TYR A 97 -6.04 -23.49 -12.53
N TYR A 98 -6.59 -23.39 -13.73
CA TYR A 98 -6.31 -22.29 -14.66
C TYR A 98 -6.72 -20.93 -14.07
N ASP A 99 -7.94 -20.84 -13.51
CA ASP A 99 -8.44 -19.62 -12.88
C ASP A 99 -7.61 -19.26 -11.63
N PHE A 100 -7.20 -20.24 -10.82
CA PHE A 100 -6.31 -20.06 -9.67
C PHE A 100 -4.93 -19.53 -10.08
N THR A 101 -4.36 -20.08 -11.15
CA THR A 101 -3.07 -19.64 -11.68
C THR A 101 -3.12 -18.18 -12.12
N LYS A 102 -4.22 -17.76 -12.77
CA LYS A 102 -4.46 -16.36 -13.11
C LYS A 102 -4.59 -15.47 -11.87
N LEU A 103 -5.37 -15.90 -10.88
CA LEU A 103 -5.53 -15.18 -9.63
C LEU A 103 -4.17 -14.93 -8.97
N ILE A 104 -3.33 -15.97 -8.85
CA ILE A 104 -1.99 -15.86 -8.25
C ILE A 104 -1.11 -14.90 -9.01
N GLY A 105 -1.01 -15.04 -10.34
CA GLY A 105 -0.20 -14.12 -11.14
C GLY A 105 -0.67 -12.66 -11.02
N ASN A 106 -1.98 -12.43 -10.90
CA ASN A 106 -2.51 -11.09 -10.64
C ASN A 106 -2.25 -10.63 -9.19
N MET A 107 -2.30 -11.51 -8.19
CA MET A 107 -1.96 -11.15 -6.80
C MET A 107 -0.48 -10.79 -6.67
N GLU A 108 0.41 -11.52 -7.34
CA GLU A 108 1.83 -11.20 -7.45
C GLU A 108 2.04 -9.84 -8.12
N LYS A 109 1.35 -9.57 -9.23
CA LYS A 109 1.46 -8.28 -9.92
C LYS A 109 0.93 -7.12 -9.08
N MET A 110 -0.17 -7.33 -8.36
CA MET A 110 -0.73 -6.37 -7.41
C MET A 110 0.29 -6.05 -6.31
N LEU A 111 0.96 -7.07 -5.77
CA LEU A 111 1.99 -6.91 -4.75
C LEU A 111 3.19 -6.12 -5.28
N GLU A 112 3.71 -6.48 -6.45
CA GLU A 112 4.80 -5.77 -7.13
C GLU A 112 4.50 -4.28 -7.33
N LEU A 113 3.32 -3.96 -7.89
CA LEU A 113 2.90 -2.58 -8.13
C LEU A 113 2.70 -1.80 -6.83
N SER A 114 2.20 -2.45 -5.77
CA SER A 114 2.05 -1.81 -4.47
C SER A 114 3.40 -1.49 -3.84
N ALA A 115 4.38 -2.40 -3.95
CA ALA A 115 5.72 -2.21 -3.40
C ALA A 115 6.47 -1.06 -4.09
N GLN A 116 6.23 -0.85 -5.39
CA GLN A 116 6.74 0.31 -6.13
C GLN A 116 6.10 1.63 -5.69
N LYS A 117 4.93 1.58 -5.04
CA LYS A 117 4.16 2.77 -4.62
C LYS A 117 3.70 2.64 -3.17
N PRO A 118 4.62 2.66 -2.19
CA PRO A 118 4.35 2.32 -0.80
C PRO A 118 3.26 3.17 -0.14
N GLN A 119 3.06 4.41 -0.60
CA GLN A 119 1.96 5.27 -0.15
C GLN A 119 0.57 4.60 -0.33
N TYR A 120 0.37 3.81 -1.39
CA TYR A 120 -0.89 3.10 -1.63
C TYR A 120 -0.96 1.72 -0.95
N ALA A 121 0.16 1.23 -0.41
CA ALA A 121 0.26 -0.10 0.22
C ALA A 121 -0.77 -0.29 1.34
N VAL A 122 -0.89 0.72 2.21
CA VAL A 122 -1.79 0.73 3.37
C VAL A 122 -3.25 0.55 2.94
N LEU A 123 -3.63 1.08 1.77
CA LEU A 123 -4.99 0.96 1.24
C LEU A 123 -5.27 -0.45 0.71
N ILE A 124 -4.23 -1.16 0.25
CA ILE A 124 -4.35 -2.41 -0.51
C ILE A 124 -4.13 -3.64 0.36
N MET A 125 -3.37 -3.52 1.44
CA MET A 125 -3.02 -4.61 2.36
C MET A 125 -4.22 -5.42 2.86
N ASN A 126 -5.31 -4.73 3.20
CA ASN A 126 -6.55 -5.36 3.64
C ASN A 126 -7.18 -6.22 2.54
N TYR A 127 -7.09 -5.78 1.28
CA TYR A 127 -7.61 -6.54 0.15
C TYR A 127 -6.73 -7.77 -0.13
N TYR A 128 -5.41 -7.63 -0.06
CA TYR A 128 -4.51 -8.79 -0.18
C TYR A 128 -4.82 -9.86 0.86
N SER A 129 -4.95 -9.47 2.14
CA SER A 129 -5.26 -10.41 3.22
C SER A 129 -6.59 -11.12 3.04
N LYS A 130 -7.61 -10.42 2.53
CA LYS A 130 -8.91 -11.03 2.19
C LYS A 130 -8.80 -11.99 1.02
N LEU A 131 -8.12 -11.60 -0.07
CA LEU A 131 -7.91 -12.47 -1.24
C LEU A 131 -7.15 -13.74 -0.84
N TYR A 132 -6.15 -13.61 0.02
CA TYR A 132 -5.42 -14.74 0.61
C TYR A 132 -6.34 -15.69 1.37
N LEU A 133 -7.13 -15.16 2.32
CA LEU A 133 -8.04 -15.97 3.13
C LEU A 133 -9.06 -16.70 2.26
N HIS A 134 -9.63 -16.01 1.27
CA HIS A 134 -10.57 -16.63 0.34
C HIS A 134 -9.91 -17.70 -0.55
N ALA A 135 -8.66 -17.49 -0.98
CA ALA A 135 -7.90 -18.51 -1.69
C ALA A 135 -7.64 -19.76 -0.83
N MET A 136 -7.32 -19.59 0.47
CA MET A 136 -7.19 -20.72 1.40
C MET A 136 -8.50 -21.46 1.62
N ASN A 137 -9.60 -20.75 1.89
CA ASN A 137 -10.90 -21.39 2.06
C ASN A 137 -11.35 -22.11 0.77
N SER A 138 -11.04 -21.56 -0.41
CA SER A 138 -11.33 -22.21 -1.69
C SER A 138 -10.56 -23.52 -1.83
N TYR A 139 -9.31 -23.54 -1.38
CA TYR A 139 -8.46 -24.73 -1.37
C TYR A 139 -8.96 -25.80 -0.41
N GLU A 140 -9.28 -25.44 0.84
CA GLU A 140 -9.85 -26.36 1.83
C GLU A 140 -11.12 -27.02 1.30
N ASN A 141 -12.03 -26.23 0.70
CA ASN A 141 -13.25 -26.75 0.10
C ASN A 141 -12.98 -27.71 -1.09
N ILE A 142 -11.98 -27.42 -1.93
CA ILE A 142 -11.57 -28.34 -3.01
C ILE A 142 -11.01 -29.62 -2.41
N SER A 143 -10.14 -29.49 -1.40
CA SER A 143 -9.51 -30.60 -0.71
C SER A 143 -10.59 -31.53 -0.14
N GLU A 144 -11.53 -31.01 0.65
CA GLU A 144 -12.64 -31.80 1.21
C GLU A 144 -13.54 -32.43 0.14
N SER A 145 -13.84 -31.69 -0.93
CA SER A 145 -14.76 -32.16 -1.99
C SER A 145 -14.16 -33.21 -2.92
N VAL A 146 -12.83 -33.25 -3.04
CA VAL A 146 -12.10 -34.12 -3.98
C VAL A 146 -11.35 -35.25 -3.28
N LEU A 147 -10.84 -35.03 -2.05
CA LEU A 147 -10.00 -36.01 -1.34
C LEU A 147 -10.76 -36.97 -0.43
N ASN A 148 -11.99 -36.64 -0.01
CA ASN A 148 -12.79 -37.57 0.79
C ASN A 148 -13.58 -38.51 -0.14
N GLU A 149 -12.90 -39.54 -0.64
CA GLU A 149 -13.50 -40.71 -1.29
C GLU A 149 -13.78 -41.86 -0.29
N GLU A 150 -13.76 -41.59 1.01
CA GLU A 150 -14.13 -42.59 2.01
C GLU A 150 -15.60 -43.00 1.84
N ASN A 151 -15.89 -44.30 2.00
CA ASN A 151 -17.19 -44.94 1.71
C ASN A 151 -18.40 -44.34 2.46
N ASP A 152 -18.19 -43.48 3.45
CA ASP A 152 -19.22 -42.80 4.25
C ASP A 152 -19.51 -41.36 3.79
N PHE A 153 -18.84 -40.88 2.73
CA PHE A 153 -19.07 -39.54 2.20
C PHE A 153 -20.34 -39.54 1.34
N LEU A 154 -21.48 -39.17 1.95
CA LEU A 154 -22.82 -39.09 1.34
C LEU A 154 -22.96 -38.06 0.19
N MET A 155 -21.86 -37.49 -0.32
CA MET A 155 -21.92 -36.47 -1.38
C MET A 155 -21.98 -37.12 -2.76
N ASP A 156 -23.08 -36.87 -3.47
CA ASP A 156 -23.23 -37.35 -4.83
C ASP A 156 -22.40 -36.52 -5.84
N SER A 157 -22.33 -37.00 -7.10
CA SER A 157 -21.58 -36.30 -8.14
C SER A 157 -22.17 -34.92 -8.51
N TYR A 158 -23.45 -34.68 -8.25
CA TYR A 158 -24.11 -33.42 -8.55
C TYR A 158 -23.75 -32.36 -7.51
N ASP A 159 -23.81 -32.71 -6.22
CA ASP A 159 -23.40 -31.87 -5.11
C ASP A 159 -21.92 -31.46 -5.24
N ARG A 160 -21.06 -32.42 -5.60
CA ARG A 160 -19.65 -32.13 -5.91
C ARG A 160 -19.50 -31.11 -7.04
N GLN A 161 -20.22 -31.29 -8.15
CA GLN A 161 -20.17 -30.39 -9.29
C GLN A 161 -20.60 -28.97 -8.90
N LYS A 162 -21.66 -28.86 -8.09
CA LYS A 162 -22.20 -27.59 -7.58
C LYS A 162 -21.20 -26.86 -6.69
N ILE A 163 -20.54 -27.57 -5.76
CA ILE A 163 -19.49 -27.00 -4.91
C ILE A 163 -18.33 -26.50 -5.75
N LEU A 164 -17.80 -27.33 -6.65
CA LEU A 164 -16.70 -26.94 -7.55
C LEU A 164 -17.08 -25.74 -8.44
N SER A 165 -18.34 -25.63 -8.88
CA SER A 165 -18.81 -24.51 -9.70
C SER A 165 -18.87 -23.21 -8.90
N LYS A 166 -19.33 -23.29 -7.64
CA LYS A 166 -19.30 -22.16 -6.71
C LYS A 166 -17.86 -21.69 -6.48
N ILE A 167 -16.94 -22.60 -6.18
CA ILE A 167 -15.52 -22.29 -5.96
C ILE A 167 -14.91 -21.63 -7.20
N GLN A 168 -15.15 -22.18 -8.39
CA GLN A 168 -14.67 -21.58 -9.63
C GLN A 168 -15.20 -20.15 -9.82
N HIS A 169 -16.47 -19.91 -9.52
CA HIS A 169 -17.07 -18.59 -9.62
C HIS A 169 -16.43 -17.59 -8.64
N GLU A 170 -16.20 -18.00 -7.39
CA GLU A 170 -15.54 -17.19 -6.37
C GLU A 170 -14.10 -16.82 -6.78
N ILE A 171 -13.33 -17.76 -7.34
CA ILE A 171 -11.98 -17.50 -7.87
C ILE A 171 -12.02 -16.46 -9.00
N LYS A 172 -13.00 -16.55 -9.91
CA LYS A 172 -13.16 -15.56 -10.99
C LYS A 172 -13.49 -14.17 -10.43
N ILE A 173 -14.34 -14.10 -9.42
CA ILE A 173 -14.67 -12.84 -8.73
C ILE A 173 -13.40 -12.26 -8.09
N MET A 174 -12.65 -13.06 -7.32
CA MET A 174 -11.39 -12.65 -6.71
C MET A 174 -10.40 -12.12 -7.76
N ASN A 175 -10.30 -12.80 -8.89
CA ASN A 175 -9.45 -12.38 -9.99
C ASN A 175 -9.91 -11.03 -10.57
N GLY A 176 -11.21 -10.83 -10.73
CA GLY A 176 -11.80 -9.55 -11.15
C GLY A 176 -11.44 -8.40 -10.20
N TRP A 177 -11.58 -8.61 -8.89
CA TRP A 177 -11.16 -7.62 -7.88
C TRP A 177 -9.67 -7.32 -7.95
N THR A 178 -8.85 -8.35 -8.12
CA THR A 178 -7.38 -8.19 -8.19
C THR A 178 -6.98 -7.38 -9.42
N VAL A 179 -7.56 -7.68 -10.59
CA VAL A 179 -7.36 -6.90 -11.82
C VAL A 179 -7.83 -5.45 -11.66
N HIS A 180 -8.96 -5.24 -10.98
CA HIS A 180 -9.44 -3.90 -10.67
C HIS A 180 -8.42 -3.11 -9.84
N ILE A 181 -7.87 -3.72 -8.78
CA ILE A 181 -6.85 -3.09 -7.93
C ILE A 181 -5.55 -2.84 -8.70
N ILE A 182 -5.10 -3.76 -9.55
CA ILE A 182 -3.95 -3.55 -10.45
C ILE A 182 -4.16 -2.32 -11.32
N ASN A 183 -5.33 -2.20 -11.95
CA ASN A 183 -5.64 -1.07 -12.82
C ASN A 183 -5.73 0.23 -12.02
N TYR A 184 -6.28 0.18 -10.82
CA TYR A 184 -6.28 1.30 -9.90
C TYR A 184 -4.85 1.76 -9.55
N LEU A 185 -3.96 0.83 -9.16
CA LEU A 185 -2.55 1.10 -8.87
C LEU A 185 -1.77 1.70 -10.06
N ARG A 186 -1.98 1.15 -11.26
CA ARG A 186 -1.38 1.67 -12.51
C ARG A 186 -1.77 3.12 -12.75
N ASN A 187 -3.01 3.48 -12.41
CA ASN A 187 -3.56 4.81 -12.64
C ASN A 187 -3.53 5.71 -11.40
N ALA A 188 -2.96 5.27 -10.28
CA ALA A 188 -3.09 5.95 -8.99
C ALA A 188 -2.53 7.37 -9.02
N GLU A 189 -1.41 7.59 -9.72
CA GLU A 189 -0.77 8.91 -9.87
C GLU A 189 -1.59 9.93 -10.66
N LYS A 190 -2.63 9.51 -11.39
CA LYS A 190 -3.54 10.44 -12.08
C LYS A 190 -4.34 11.32 -11.11
N LYS A 191 -4.39 10.96 -9.82
CA LYS A 191 -5.04 11.74 -8.77
C LYS A 191 -4.11 11.83 -7.56
N PRO A 192 -4.04 12.99 -6.87
CA PRO A 192 -3.29 13.13 -5.63
C PRO A 192 -3.63 12.06 -4.59
N TYR A 193 -2.63 11.62 -3.81
CA TYR A 193 -2.77 10.55 -2.81
C TYR A 193 -4.01 10.71 -1.91
N PHE A 194 -4.23 11.90 -1.34
CA PHE A 194 -5.35 12.14 -0.42
C PHE A 194 -6.72 11.89 -1.07
N ARG A 195 -6.85 12.07 -2.40
CA ARG A 195 -8.11 11.83 -3.12
C ARG A 195 -8.45 10.34 -3.28
N HIS A 196 -7.53 9.47 -2.91
CA HIS A 196 -7.77 8.03 -2.85
C HIS A 196 -8.39 7.60 -1.51
N ILE A 197 -8.35 8.47 -0.50
CA ILE A 197 -8.99 8.25 0.79
C ILE A 197 -10.42 8.82 0.71
N GLY A 198 -11.42 7.97 0.92
CA GLY A 198 -12.84 8.30 0.70
C GLY A 198 -13.27 9.60 1.39
N VAL A 199 -12.93 9.75 2.69
CA VAL A 199 -13.28 10.92 3.50
C VAL A 199 -12.68 12.22 2.91
N PHE A 200 -11.39 12.21 2.58
CA PHE A 200 -10.71 13.39 2.04
C PHE A 200 -11.18 13.74 0.63
N ASN A 201 -11.47 12.74 -0.20
CA ASN A 201 -12.04 12.98 -1.52
C ASN A 201 -13.46 13.57 -1.42
N SER A 202 -14.27 13.14 -0.45
CA SER A 202 -15.59 13.72 -0.19
C SER A 202 -15.49 15.20 0.22
N TRP A 203 -14.53 15.58 1.06
CA TRP A 203 -14.29 16.98 1.40
C TRP A 203 -13.86 17.79 0.18
N TYR A 204 -12.87 17.30 -0.58
CA TYR A 204 -12.42 17.96 -1.81
C TYR A 204 -13.56 18.19 -2.82
N ILE A 205 -14.42 17.18 -3.03
CA ILE A 205 -15.56 17.31 -3.96
C ILE A 205 -16.56 18.34 -3.44
N ARG A 206 -16.86 18.33 -2.14
CA ARG A 206 -17.78 19.30 -1.52
C ARG A 206 -17.27 20.72 -1.69
N ASP A 207 -16.01 20.96 -1.33
CA ASP A 207 -15.40 22.30 -1.39
C ASP A 207 -15.31 22.81 -2.83
N LYS A 208 -14.94 21.93 -3.78
CA LYS A 208 -14.96 22.26 -5.20
C LYS A 208 -16.37 22.67 -5.66
N GLY A 209 -17.41 21.96 -5.20
CA GLY A 209 -18.80 22.29 -5.51
C GLY A 209 -19.23 23.65 -4.95
N LEU A 210 -18.85 23.95 -3.69
CA LEU A 210 -19.12 25.25 -3.07
C LEU A 210 -18.47 26.40 -3.84
N ILE A 211 -17.19 26.27 -4.20
CA ILE A 211 -16.48 27.28 -4.99
C ILE A 211 -17.13 27.47 -6.37
N GLN A 212 -17.50 26.39 -7.04
CA GLN A 212 -18.17 26.47 -8.33
C GLN A 212 -19.51 27.20 -8.23
N ASN A 213 -20.29 26.94 -7.17
CA ASN A 213 -21.54 27.65 -6.92
C ASN A 213 -21.32 29.15 -6.69
N ILE A 214 -20.28 29.52 -5.92
CA ILE A 214 -19.91 30.93 -5.70
C ILE A 214 -19.56 31.62 -7.03
N ILE A 215 -18.73 30.99 -7.87
CA ILE A 215 -18.33 31.52 -9.18
C ILE A 215 -19.54 31.67 -10.10
N ASN A 216 -20.42 30.66 -10.15
CA ASN A 216 -21.61 30.69 -11.00
C ASN A 216 -22.57 31.81 -10.57
N ASN A 217 -22.82 31.95 -9.28
CA ASN A 217 -23.68 33.01 -8.74
C ASN A 217 -23.09 34.40 -9.03
N TYR A 218 -21.76 34.56 -8.89
CA TYR A 218 -21.07 35.80 -9.24
C TYR A 218 -21.23 36.15 -10.73
N ASN A 219 -21.01 35.19 -11.63
CA ASN A 219 -21.14 35.40 -13.07
C ASN A 219 -22.59 35.68 -13.50
N GLN A 220 -23.58 35.04 -12.89
CA GLN A 220 -25.00 35.34 -13.14
C GLN A 220 -25.35 36.77 -12.72
N ASN A 221 -24.84 37.23 -11.58
CA ASN A 221 -25.07 38.58 -11.11
C ASN A 221 -24.37 39.65 -11.97
N LEU A 222 -23.24 39.32 -12.61
CA LEU A 222 -22.54 40.21 -13.55
C LEU A 222 -23.24 40.34 -14.91
N ASN A 223 -23.86 39.26 -15.41
CA ASN A 223 -24.54 39.24 -16.70
C ASN A 223 -26.02 39.66 -16.62
N GLY A 224 -26.49 40.04 -15.43
CA GLY A 224 -27.86 40.50 -15.17
C GLY A 224 -28.07 42.01 -15.28
N TRP A 225 -27.10 42.75 -15.82
CA TRP A 225 -27.16 44.19 -16.12
C TRP A 225 -27.04 44.43 -17.63
#